data_AF-A0A372KNI7-F1
#
_entry.id   AF-A0A372KNI7-F1
#
_cell.length_a   1.000
_cell.length_b   1.000
_cell.length_c   1.000
_cell.angle_alpha   90.00
_cell.angle_beta   90.00
_cell.angle_gamma   90.00
#
_symmetry.space_group_name_H-M   'P 1'
#
loop_
_entity.id
_entity.type
_entity.pdbx_description
1 polymer ?
#
loop_
_entity_poly.entity_id
_entity_poly.type
_entity_poly.pdbx_seq_one_letter_code
_entity_poly.pdbx_strand_id
1 'polypeptide(L)'
;MIYLIQPLFYKTDLEIIIQDYLKQKYPSHRLVISHHIDFPLLSEVNLFFIIDDSTLKDWDGIQQSKYIRFSSNGYSDQIILVSDQLNYTMIFRTHISFLGVISSKELDKNEICQYIDDYISYQSNIF
;
A
#
# COMPACT_ATOMS: atom_id res chain seq x y z
N MET A 1 8.17 5.52 -5.53
CA MET A 1 6.81 6.11 -5.68
C MET A 1 5.84 5.53 -4.66
N ILE A 2 4.73 6.23 -4.38
CA ILE A 2 3.67 5.75 -3.47
C ILE A 2 2.44 5.36 -4.30
N TYR A 3 1.93 4.15 -4.06
CA TYR A 3 0.82 3.56 -4.79
C TYR A 3 -0.34 3.21 -3.85
N LEU A 4 -1.56 3.43 -4.34
CA LEU A 4 -2.80 2.90 -3.77
C LEU A 4 -3.43 1.92 -4.77
N ILE A 5 -3.44 0.64 -4.41
CA ILE A 5 -3.99 -0.46 -5.20
C ILE A 5 -5.36 -0.82 -4.65
N GLN A 6 -6.41 -0.52 -5.41
CA GLN A 6 -7.78 -0.65 -4.93
C GLN A 6 -8.78 -1.04 -6.03
N PRO A 7 -9.89 -1.72 -5.69
CA PRO A 7 -10.94 -2.03 -6.66
C PRO A 7 -11.48 -0.79 -7.37
N LEU A 8 -12.05 -0.98 -8.55
CA LEU A 8 -12.74 0.09 -9.26
C LEU A 8 -13.92 0.60 -8.42
N PHE A 9 -14.04 1.93 -8.26
CA PHE A 9 -15.05 2.60 -7.44
C PHE A 9 -15.01 2.26 -5.93
N TYR A 10 -13.86 1.84 -5.41
CA TYR A 10 -13.70 1.62 -3.98
C TYR A 10 -13.72 2.95 -3.22
N LYS A 11 -14.64 3.08 -2.25
CA LYS A 11 -14.76 4.30 -1.43
C LYS A 11 -13.94 4.13 -0.16
N THR A 12 -12.85 4.87 -0.06
CA THR A 12 -12.04 4.93 1.15
C THR A 12 -11.51 6.35 1.35
N ASP A 13 -11.48 6.82 2.60
CA ASP A 13 -10.84 8.08 2.94
C ASP A 13 -9.32 8.00 2.83
N LEU A 14 -8.76 6.80 2.65
CA LEU A 14 -7.31 6.57 2.55
C LEU A 14 -6.68 7.39 1.42
N GLU A 15 -7.32 7.47 0.25
CA GLU A 15 -6.83 8.29 -0.87
C GLU A 15 -6.67 9.76 -0.43
N ILE A 16 -7.70 10.30 0.22
CA ILE A 16 -7.75 11.70 0.66
C ILE A 16 -6.67 11.94 1.72
N ILE A 17 -6.55 11.03 2.71
CA ILE A 17 -5.55 11.11 3.78
C ILE A 17 -4.13 11.18 3.19
N ILE A 18 -3.80 10.25 2.28
CA ILE A 18 -2.47 10.18 1.68
C ILE A 18 -2.22 11.44 0.82
N GLN A 19 -3.16 11.81 -0.06
CA GLN A 19 -3.00 12.96 -0.94
C GLN A 19 -2.82 14.27 -0.16
N ASP A 20 -3.63 14.52 0.87
CA ASP A 20 -3.54 15.73 1.66
C ASP A 20 -2.24 15.79 2.44
N TYR A 21 -1.78 14.65 2.98
CA TYR A 21 -0.50 14.59 3.68
C TYR A 21 0.68 14.87 2.76
N LEU A 22 0.70 14.26 1.56
CA LEU A 22 1.76 14.49 0.58
C LEU A 22 1.77 15.94 0.10
N LYS A 23 0.61 16.55 -0.19
CA LYS A 23 0.54 17.96 -0.59
C LYS A 23 1.12 18.90 0.46
N GLN A 24 0.91 18.60 1.75
CA GLN A 24 1.36 19.45 2.86
C GLN A 24 2.84 19.27 3.17
N LYS A 25 3.35 18.03 3.23
CA LYS A 25 4.69 17.72 3.75
C LYS A 25 5.70 17.35 2.67
N TYR A 26 5.26 16.73 1.58
CA TYR A 26 6.12 16.18 0.53
C TYR A 26 5.60 16.52 -0.88
N PRO A 27 5.50 17.81 -1.25
CA PRO A 27 4.81 18.25 -2.47
C PRO A 27 5.45 17.74 -3.78
N SER A 28 6.69 17.27 -3.74
CA SER A 28 7.37 16.62 -4.87
C SER A 28 6.95 15.15 -5.09
N HIS A 29 6.38 14.50 -4.07
CA HIS A 29 5.93 13.12 -4.13
C HIS A 29 4.50 13.05 -4.65
N ARG A 30 4.20 11.98 -5.39
CA ARG A 30 2.89 11.75 -5.99
C ARG A 30 2.31 10.42 -5.52
N LEU A 31 1.00 10.42 -5.28
CA LEU A 31 0.22 9.20 -5.14
C LEU A 31 -0.21 8.73 -6.52
N VAL A 32 0.03 7.45 -6.83
CA VAL A 32 -0.50 6.78 -8.02
C VAL A 32 -1.60 5.83 -7.58
N ILE A 33 -2.79 5.99 -8.16
CA ILE A 33 -3.93 5.11 -7.89
C ILE A 33 -4.03 4.10 -9.02
N SER A 34 -4.38 2.87 -8.68
CA SER A 34 -4.72 1.87 -9.68
C SER A 34 -5.70 0.85 -9.22
N HIS A 35 -6.27 0.22 -10.23
CA HIS A 35 -7.26 -0.82 -10.14
C HIS A 35 -6.74 -2.17 -10.64
N HIS A 36 -5.49 -2.23 -11.11
CA HIS A 36 -4.82 -3.46 -11.55
C HIS A 36 -3.32 -3.37 -11.27
N ILE A 37 -2.63 -4.51 -11.34
CA ILE A 37 -1.18 -4.63 -11.06
C ILE A 37 -0.31 -4.31 -12.29
N ASP A 38 -0.94 -3.94 -13.40
CA ASP A 38 -0.25 -3.62 -14.65
C ASP A 38 0.40 -2.24 -14.55
N PHE A 39 1.54 -2.21 -13.87
CA PHE A 39 2.36 -1.01 -13.73
C PHE A 39 3.78 -1.28 -14.14
N PRO A 40 4.46 -0.28 -14.73
CA PRO A 40 5.90 -0.30 -14.76
C PRO A 40 6.40 -0.17 -13.32
N LEU A 41 6.75 -1.31 -12.70
CA LEU A 41 7.54 -1.31 -11.48
C LEU A 41 8.92 -0.79 -11.84
N LEU A 42 9.15 0.49 -11.55
CA LEU A 42 10.43 1.14 -11.78
C LEU A 42 11.52 0.48 -10.92
N SER A 43 12.79 0.69 -11.27
CA SER A 43 13.96 0.20 -10.53
C SER A 43 14.19 0.89 -9.17
N GLU A 44 13.15 1.42 -8.55
CA GLU A 44 13.19 2.14 -7.28
C GLU A 44 12.34 1.41 -6.24
N VAL A 45 12.67 1.58 -4.96
CA VAL A 45 11.86 1.07 -3.85
C VAL A 45 10.54 1.84 -3.76
N ASN A 46 9.41 1.15 -3.77
CA ASN A 46 8.08 1.77 -3.71
C ASN A 46 7.34 1.44 -2.41
N LEU A 47 6.35 2.27 -2.09
CA LEU A 47 5.39 2.03 -1.02
C LEU A 47 4.03 1.74 -1.63
N PHE A 48 3.43 0.61 -1.27
CA PHE A 48 2.13 0.17 -1.72
C PHE A 48 1.15 0.10 -0.56
N PHE A 49 0.03 0.80 -0.67
CA PHE A 49 -1.17 0.53 0.11
C PHE A 49 -2.08 -0.35 -0.74
N ILE A 50 -2.42 -1.55 -0.26
CA ILE A 50 -3.21 -2.52 -1.01
C ILE A 50 -4.49 -2.81 -0.25
N ILE A 51 -5.63 -2.49 -0.85
CA ILE A 51 -6.94 -2.83 -0.30
C ILE A 51 -7.13 -4.34 -0.35
N ASP A 52 -7.60 -4.92 0.75
CA ASP A 52 -8.04 -6.31 0.85
C ASP A 52 -9.37 -6.36 1.60
N ASP A 53 -10.45 -6.15 0.85
CA ASP A 53 -11.82 -6.16 1.36
C ASP A 53 -12.47 -7.52 1.07
N SER A 54 -12.73 -8.27 2.14
CA SER A 54 -13.33 -9.61 2.12
C SER A 54 -14.74 -9.66 1.51
N THR A 55 -15.42 -8.51 1.38
CA THR A 55 -16.75 -8.42 0.80
C THR A 55 -16.73 -8.37 -0.74
N LEU A 56 -15.58 -8.07 -1.35
CA LEU A 56 -15.43 -7.90 -2.79
C LEU A 56 -14.86 -9.17 -3.43
N LYS A 57 -15.74 -10.05 -3.91
CA LYS A 57 -15.34 -11.37 -4.45
C LYS A 57 -14.46 -11.31 -5.70
N ASP A 58 -14.61 -10.27 -6.51
CA ASP A 58 -13.84 -10.08 -7.75
C ASP A 58 -12.51 -9.34 -7.52
N TRP A 59 -12.17 -9.08 -6.25
CA TRP A 59 -10.94 -8.43 -5.84
C TRP A 59 -10.19 -9.29 -4.83
N ASP A 60 -8.90 -9.50 -5.06
CA ASP A 60 -8.04 -10.26 -4.15
C ASP A 60 -6.76 -9.46 -3.90
N GLY A 61 -6.78 -8.68 -2.81
CA GLY A 61 -5.67 -7.82 -2.39
C GLY A 61 -4.43 -8.61 -2.02
N ILE A 62 -4.61 -9.81 -1.47
CA ILE A 62 -3.52 -10.75 -1.19
C ILE A 62 -2.82 -11.18 -2.48
N GLN A 63 -3.56 -11.51 -3.53
CA GLN A 63 -2.94 -11.86 -4.83
C GLN A 63 -2.24 -10.66 -5.46
N GLN A 64 -2.79 -9.44 -5.34
CA GLN A 64 -2.08 -8.23 -5.77
C GLN A 64 -0.72 -8.10 -5.06
N SER A 65 -0.74 -8.31 -3.74
CA SER A 65 0.45 -8.25 -2.89
C SER A 65 1.49 -9.31 -3.27
N LYS A 66 1.06 -10.53 -3.62
CA LYS A 66 1.96 -11.59 -4.11
C LYS A 66 2.64 -11.19 -5.40
N TYR A 67 1.89 -10.71 -6.38
CA TYR A 67 2.45 -10.30 -7.66
C TYR A 67 3.55 -9.25 -7.48
N ILE A 68 3.29 -8.22 -6.65
CA ILE A 68 4.29 -7.18 -6.36
C ILE A 68 5.52 -7.83 -5.74
N ARG A 69 5.35 -8.66 -4.71
CA ARG A 69 6.46 -9.31 -4.01
C ARG A 69 7.30 -10.23 -4.90
N PHE A 70 6.69 -10.91 -5.87
CA PHE A 70 7.37 -11.83 -6.80
C PHE A 70 7.85 -11.17 -8.09
N SER A 71 7.67 -9.85 -8.24
CA SER A 71 8.24 -9.08 -9.35
C SER A 71 9.76 -8.88 -9.20
N SER A 72 10.43 -8.38 -10.26
CA SER A 72 11.89 -8.22 -10.29
C SER A 72 12.48 -7.34 -9.18
N ASN A 73 11.72 -6.37 -8.66
CA ASN A 73 12.12 -5.51 -7.53
C ASN A 73 11.30 -5.76 -6.27
N GLY A 74 10.44 -6.77 -6.28
CA GLY A 74 9.37 -6.95 -5.30
C GLY A 74 9.85 -7.14 -3.87
N TYR A 75 11.09 -7.57 -3.62
CA TYR A 75 11.63 -7.77 -2.28
C TYR A 75 11.98 -6.48 -1.54
N SER A 76 12.35 -5.41 -2.26
CA SER A 76 12.67 -4.13 -1.63
C SER A 76 11.42 -3.27 -1.40
N ASP A 77 10.35 -3.52 -2.17
CA ASP A 77 9.07 -2.82 -2.05
C ASP A 77 8.41 -3.01 -0.68
N GLN A 78 7.89 -1.90 -0.16
CA GLN A 78 7.17 -1.82 1.10
C GLN A 78 5.68 -1.98 0.84
N ILE A 79 5.05 -2.96 1.49
CA ILE A 79 3.63 -3.27 1.28
C ILE A 79 2.87 -3.12 2.60
N ILE A 80 1.89 -2.22 2.61
CA ILE A 80 0.90 -2.05 3.66
C ILE A 80 -0.42 -2.68 3.19
N LEU A 81 -0.89 -3.69 3.91
CA LEU A 81 -2.20 -4.29 3.64
C LEU A 81 -3.28 -3.50 4.36
N VAL A 82 -4.32 -3.09 3.64
CA VAL A 82 -5.45 -2.33 4.17
C VAL A 82 -6.67 -3.23 4.14
N SER A 83 -7.00 -3.85 5.27
CA SER A 83 -7.98 -4.94 5.31
C SER A 83 -9.19 -4.63 6.17
N ASP A 84 -10.36 -5.11 5.76
CA ASP A 84 -11.58 -5.08 6.57
C ASP A 84 -11.60 -6.20 7.63
N GLN A 85 -10.68 -7.17 7.54
CA GLN A 85 -10.49 -8.28 8.46
C GLN A 85 -9.02 -8.41 8.88
N LEU A 86 -8.72 -8.04 10.13
CA LEU A 86 -7.40 -8.20 10.73
C LEU A 86 -7.18 -9.65 11.24
N ASN A 87 -7.27 -10.64 10.36
CA ASN A 87 -6.94 -12.03 10.70
C ASN A 87 -5.45 -12.29 10.48
N TYR A 88 -4.64 -11.91 11.47
CA TYR A 88 -3.18 -12.07 11.41
C TYR A 88 -2.71 -13.50 11.14
N THR A 89 -3.46 -14.52 11.56
CA THR A 89 -3.12 -15.93 11.26
C THR A 89 -3.27 -16.23 9.77
N MET A 90 -4.34 -15.75 9.14
CA MET A 90 -4.54 -15.89 7.70
C MET A 90 -3.49 -15.11 6.92
N ILE A 91 -3.22 -13.86 7.34
CA ILE A 91 -2.22 -12.99 6.71
C ILE A 91 -0.83 -13.62 6.78
N PHE A 92 -0.43 -14.16 7.93
CA PHE A 92 0.87 -14.82 8.09
C PHE A 92 1.03 -16.02 7.15
N ARG A 93 -0.04 -16.79 6.92
CA ARG A 93 -0.03 -17.95 6.00
C ARG A 93 0.11 -17.58 4.54
N THR A 94 0.01 -16.30 4.18
CA THR A 94 0.24 -15.86 2.80
C THR A 94 1.72 -15.88 2.41
N HIS A 95 2.63 -15.93 3.40
CA HIS A 95 4.08 -15.80 3.23
C HIS A 95 4.50 -14.48 2.56
N ILE A 96 3.64 -13.46 2.60
CA ILE A 96 3.96 -12.11 2.15
C ILE A 96 4.46 -11.34 3.36
N SER A 97 5.67 -10.80 3.27
CA SER A 97 6.17 -9.88 4.28
C SER A 97 5.51 -8.52 4.09
N PHE A 98 4.50 -8.21 4.89
CA PHE A 98 3.92 -6.86 4.95
C PHE A 98 4.75 -5.98 5.88
N LEU A 99 4.95 -4.72 5.51
CA LEU A 99 5.51 -3.71 6.41
C LEU A 99 4.51 -3.39 7.53
N GLY A 100 3.21 -3.43 7.21
CA GLY A 100 2.12 -3.17 8.14
C GLY A 100 0.79 -3.71 7.63
N VAL A 101 -0.16 -3.88 8.55
CA VAL A 101 -1.54 -4.25 8.25
C VAL A 101 -2.45 -3.30 9.02
N ILE A 102 -3.23 -2.51 8.29
CA ILE A 102 -4.12 -1.50 8.86
C ILE A 102 -5.59 -1.83 8.57
N SER A 103 -6.49 -1.35 9.42
CA SER A 103 -7.94 -1.53 9.25
C SER A 103 -8.48 -0.62 8.15
N SER A 104 -9.26 -1.16 7.22
CA SER A 104 -10.00 -0.35 6.25
C SER A 104 -11.26 0.30 6.84
N LYS A 105 -11.72 -0.19 8.00
CA LYS A 105 -12.91 0.32 8.72
C LYS A 105 -12.58 1.48 9.66
N GLU A 106 -11.37 1.48 10.20
CA GLU A 106 -10.88 2.45 11.18
C GLU A 106 -9.48 2.90 10.75
N LEU A 107 -9.44 3.86 9.82
CA LEU A 107 -8.18 4.39 9.30
C LEU A 107 -7.54 5.32 10.34
N ASP A 108 -6.41 4.90 10.92
CA ASP A 108 -5.58 5.77 11.74
C ASP A 108 -4.69 6.64 10.85
N LYS A 109 -5.04 7.93 10.76
CA LYS A 109 -4.27 8.92 9.99
C LYS A 109 -2.81 8.99 10.45
N ASN A 110 -2.54 8.92 11.75
CA ASN A 110 -1.16 9.04 12.25
C ASN A 110 -0.33 7.85 11.81
N GLU A 111 -0.92 6.64 11.86
CA GLU A 111 -0.25 5.42 11.39
C GLU A 111 0.07 5.50 9.89
N ILE A 112 -0.90 5.92 9.06
CA ILE A 112 -0.71 6.12 7.62
C ILE A 112 0.39 7.14 7.33
N CYS A 113 0.37 8.28 8.02
CA CYS A 113 1.38 9.32 7.89
C CYS A 113 2.77 8.82 8.30
N GLN A 114 2.87 7.99 9.35
CA GLN A 114 4.13 7.42 9.81
C GLN A 114 4.75 6.50 8.76
N TYR A 115 3.97 5.62 8.12
CA TYR A 115 4.49 4.77 7.03
C TYR A 115 5.04 5.59 5.86
N ILE A 116 4.40 6.71 5.53
CA ILE A 116 4.87 7.62 4.48
C ILE A 116 6.19 8.28 4.89
N ASP A 117 6.29 8.76 6.12
CA ASP A 117 7.51 9.39 6.65
C ASP A 117 8.68 8.41 6.64
N ASP A 118 8.47 7.20 7.14
CA ASP A 118 9.49 6.15 7.22
C ASP A 118 9.98 5.75 5.83
N TYR A 119 9.06 5.61 4.87
CA TYR A 119 9.39 5.31 3.48
C TYR A 119 10.25 6.41 2.85
N ILE A 120 9.86 7.69 2.98
CA ILE A 120 10.60 8.80 2.37
C ILE A 120 11.96 8.99 3.05
N SER A 121 12.03 8.82 4.37
CA SER A 121 13.29 8.83 5.11
C SER A 121 14.21 7.68 4.66
N TYR A 122 13.66 6.49 4.43
CA TYR A 122 14.43 5.35 3.94
C TYR A 122 15.02 5.61 2.55
N GLN A 123 14.22 6.16 1.62
CA GLN A 123 14.71 6.53 0.29
C GLN A 123 15.84 7.57 0.36
N SER A 124 15.74 8.54 1.27
CA SER A 124 16.75 9.60 1.45
C SER A 124 18.09 9.09 1.96
N ASN A 125 18.14 7.90 2.57
CA ASN A 125 19.37 7.29 3.11
C ASN A 125 20.07 6.34 2.11
N ILE A 126 19.45 6.07 0.95
CA ILE A 126 19.98 5.16 -0.08
C ILE A 126 20.77 5.92 -1.16
N PHE A 127 20.60 7.23 -1.25
CA PHE A 127 21.28 8.14 -2.18
C PHE A 127 22.19 9.12 -1.44
#